data_AF-A0A8S9VSY8-F1
#
_entry.id   AF-A0A8S9VSY8-F1
#
_cell.length_a   1.000
_cell.length_b   1.000
_cell.length_c   1.000
_cell.angle_alpha   90.00
_cell.angle_beta   90.00
_cell.angle_gamma   90.00
#
_symmetry.space_group_name_H-M   'P 1'
#
loop_
_entity.id
_entity.type
_entity.pdbx_description
1 polymer ?
#
loop_
_entity_poly.entity_id
_entity_poly.type
_entity_poly.pdbx_seq_one_letter_code
_entity_poly.pdbx_strand_id
1 'polypeptide(L)' 'MKMQGIELQEGDVWSHRNDINEYYEIKPRIFDIIEELKNEGTSKEEIVSKLGVETRLSEDLIKFLA' A
#
# COMPACT_ATOMS: atom_id res chain seq x y z
N MET A 1 28.60 -22.09 -7.43
CA MET A 1 27.84 -21.47 -6.32
C MET A 1 26.63 -22.35 -6.04
N LYS A 2 26.50 -22.87 -4.81
CA LYS A 2 25.30 -23.61 -4.36
C LYS A 2 24.42 -22.60 -3.63
N MET A 3 23.30 -22.19 -4.23
CA MET A 3 22.26 -21.43 -3.54
C MET A 3 21.74 -22.34 -2.41
N GLN A 4 21.98 -21.97 -1.17
CA GLN A 4 21.62 -22.78 -0.01
C GLN A 4 20.13 -22.60 0.31
N GLY A 5 19.39 -23.71 0.36
CA GLY A 5 18.07 -23.78 0.99
C GLY A 5 16.87 -23.35 0.15
N ILE A 6 17.02 -23.13 -1.17
CA ILE A 6 15.90 -22.85 -2.07
C ILE A 6 15.63 -24.11 -2.91
N GLU A 7 14.50 -24.77 -2.65
CA GLU A 7 13.97 -25.78 -3.56
C GLU A 7 13.27 -25.09 -4.73
N LEU A 8 13.76 -25.33 -5.95
CA LEU A 8 13.11 -24.86 -7.16
C LEU A 8 11.89 -25.77 -7.42
N GLN A 9 10.69 -25.28 -7.15
CA GLN A 9 9.45 -25.97 -7.53
C GLN A 9 9.17 -25.67 -9.01
N GLU A 10 9.51 -26.61 -9.90
CA GLU A 10 9.18 -26.51 -11.32
C GLU A 10 7.67 -26.71 -11.52
N GLY A 11 6.95 -25.63 -11.79
CA GLY A 11 5.52 -25.62 -12.08
C GLY A 11 5.12 -24.31 -12.75
N ASP A 12 4.03 -24.31 -13.51
CA ASP A 12 3.56 -23.13 -14.24
C ASP A 12 3.04 -22.05 -13.27
N VAL A 13 3.93 -21.10 -12.93
CA VAL A 13 3.65 -19.98 -12.03
C VAL A 13 2.62 -19.01 -12.63
N TRP A 14 2.32 -19.11 -13.94
CA TRP A 14 1.32 -18.25 -14.59
C TRP A 14 -0.13 -18.61 -14.24
N SER A 15 -0.43 -19.86 -13.87
CA SER A 15 -1.81 -20.28 -13.57
C SER A 15 -2.36 -19.71 -12.24
N HIS A 16 -1.52 -19.12 -11.39
CA HIS A 16 -1.91 -18.45 -10.13
C HIS A 16 -1.93 -16.91 -10.27
N ARG A 17 -1.70 -16.39 -11.48
CA ARG A 17 -1.45 -14.97 -11.75
C ARG A 17 -2.72 -14.11 -11.81
N ASN A 18 -3.82 -14.56 -11.19
CA ASN A 18 -4.98 -13.69 -10.96
C ASN A 18 -4.73 -12.72 -9.80
N ASP A 19 -3.88 -13.09 -8.82
CA ASP A 19 -3.68 -12.29 -7.61
C ASP A 19 -2.47 -11.33 -7.67
N ILE A 20 -1.68 -11.35 -8.75
CA ILE A 20 -0.45 -10.53 -8.90
C ILE A 20 -0.73 -9.12 -9.47
N ASN A 21 -1.97 -8.82 -9.88
CA ASN A 21 -2.22 -7.66 -10.76
C ASN A 21 -2.76 -6.39 -10.09
N GLU A 22 -3.13 -6.38 -8.81
CA GLU A 22 -3.58 -5.13 -8.17
C GLU A 22 -2.41 -4.34 -7.60
N TYR A 23 -1.65 -3.70 -8.50
CA TYR A 23 -0.75 -2.62 -8.11
C TYR A 23 -1.57 -1.35 -7.91
N TYR A 24 -1.65 -0.87 -6.67
CA TYR A 24 -2.23 0.44 -6.37
C TYR A 24 -1.22 1.53 -6.72
N GLU A 25 -1.57 2.38 -7.68
CA GLU A 25 -0.81 3.61 -7.93
C GLU A 25 -1.29 4.69 -6.97
N ILE A 26 -0.44 5.07 -6.02
CA ILE A 26 -0.71 6.16 -5.10
C ILE A 26 -0.16 7.46 -5.68
N LYS A 27 -1.05 8.41 -5.96
CA LYS A 27 -0.65 9.72 -6.48
C LYS A 27 0.24 10.45 -5.45
N PRO A 28 1.34 11.10 -5.87
CA PRO A 28 2.22 11.86 -4.96
C PRO A 28 1.48 12.86 -4.06
N ARG A 29 0.44 13.49 -4.59
CA ARG A 29 -0.44 14.42 -3.87
C ARG A 29 -1.02 13.85 -2.56
N ILE A 30 -1.20 12.53 -2.46
CA ILE A 30 -1.69 11.91 -1.22
C ILE A 30 -0.68 12.08 -0.08
N PHE A 31 0.62 12.00 -0.38
CA PHE A 31 1.67 12.23 0.61
C PHE A 31 1.73 13.69 1.03
N ASP A 32 1.56 14.62 0.08
CA ASP A 32 1.49 16.06 0.38
C ASP A 32 0.36 16.38 1.37
N ILE A 33 -0.84 15.81 1.14
CA ILE A 33 -2.00 15.98 2.03
C ILE A 33 -1.72 15.39 3.43
N ILE A 34 -1.08 14.22 3.51
CA ILE A 34 -0.70 13.60 4.78
C ILE A 34 0.26 14.52 5.55
N GLU A 35 1.27 15.08 4.89
CA GLU A 35 2.24 15.99 5.54
C GLU A 35 1.58 17.29 6.00
N GLU A 36 0.71 17.89 5.18
CA GLU A 36 -0.06 19.08 5.55
C GLU A 36 -0.89 18.81 6.81
N LEU A 37 -1.67 17.72 6.85
CA LEU A 37 -2.52 17.38 8.00
C LEU A 37 -1.69 17.09 9.27
N LYS A 38 -0.53 16.45 9.14
CA LYS A 38 0.40 16.23 10.25
C LYS A 38 0.95 17.55 10.80
N ASN A 39 1.34 18.47 9.92
CA ASN A 39 1.86 19.78 10.30
C ASN A 39 0.79 20.65 10.98
N GLU A 40 -0.49 20.46 10.62
CA GLU A 40 -1.64 21.08 11.29
C GLU A 40 -1.94 20.47 12.68
N GLY A 41 -1.24 19.39 13.07
CA GLY A 41 -1.46 18.70 14.33
C GLY A 41 -2.67 17.76 14.32
N THR A 42 -3.16 17.38 13.14
CA THR A 42 -4.28 16.44 12.98
C THR A 42 -3.88 15.06 13.53
N SER A 43 -4.78 14.43 14.28
CA SER A 43 -4.56 13.08 14.80
C SER A 43 -4.47 12.04 13.68
N LYS A 44 -3.75 10.93 13.91
CA LYS A 44 -3.60 9.87 12.91
C LYS A 44 -4.96 9.27 12.52
N GLU A 45 -5.86 9.12 13.49
CA GLU A 45 -7.21 8.59 13.29
C GLU A 45 -8.04 9.51 12.38
N GLU A 46 -7.89 10.82 12.55
CA GLU A 46 -8.59 11.83 11.77
C GLU A 46 -8.02 11.97 10.35
N ILE A 47 -6.70 11.82 10.18
CA ILE A 47 -6.07 11.71 8.85
C ILE A 47 -6.62 10.50 8.09
N VAL A 48 -6.71 9.34 8.74
CA VAL A 48 -7.25 8.11 8.14
C VAL A 48 -8.71 8.30 7.70
N SER A 49 -9.53 8.89 8.58
CA SER A 49 -10.94 9.17 8.29
C SER A 49 -11.10 10.11 7.09
N LYS A 50 -10.37 11.23 7.07
CA LYS A 50 -10.43 12.21 5.95
C LYS A 50 -9.99 11.60 4.62
N LEU A 51 -8.83 10.94 4.60
CA LEU A 51 -8.31 10.34 3.37
C LEU A 51 -9.15 9.15 2.89
N GLY A 52 -9.76 8.39 3.79
CA GLY A 52 -10.66 7.29 3.42
C GLY A 52 -11.86 7.79 2.61
N VAL A 53 -12.42 8.93 3.01
CA VAL A 53 -13.54 9.59 2.29
C VAL A 53 -13.09 10.14 0.94
N GLU A 54 -11.90 10.74 0.86
CA GLU A 54 -11.44 11.44 -0.35
C GLU A 54 -10.83 10.54 -1.42
N THR A 55 -10.15 9.47 -1.03
CA THR A 55 -9.24 8.72 -1.92
C THR A 55 -9.76 7.33 -2.30
N ARG A 56 -10.80 6.83 -1.61
CA ARG A 56 -11.27 5.43 -1.68
C ARG A 56 -10.20 4.38 -1.36
N LEU A 57 -9.05 4.80 -0.80
CA LEU A 57 -8.05 3.88 -0.30
C LEU A 57 -8.60 3.21 0.97
N SER A 58 -8.22 1.96 1.19
CA SER A 58 -8.57 1.27 2.43
C SER A 58 -7.93 1.98 3.63
N GLU A 59 -8.59 1.93 4.79
CA GLU A 59 -8.03 2.49 6.01
C GLU A 59 -6.64 1.91 6.33
N ASP A 60 -6.46 0.61 6.09
CA ASP A 60 -5.20 -0.08 6.35
C ASP A 60 -4.07 0.44 5.46
N LEU A 61 -4.37 0.71 4.19
CA LEU A 61 -3.43 1.34 3.27
C LEU A 61 -3.10 2.76 3.71
N ILE A 62 -4.10 3.55 4.13
CA ILE A 62 -3.84 4.91 4.62
C ILE A 62 -3.02 4.90 5.92
N LYS A 63 -3.30 3.97 6.85
CA LYS A 63 -2.53 3.79 8.10
C LYS A 63 -1.08 3.39 7.85
N PHE A 64 -0.82 2.70 6.74
CA PHE A 64 0.53 2.36 6.28
C PHE A 64 1.27 3.57 5.70
N LEU A 65 0.56 4.45 4.98
CA LEU A 65 1.14 5.65 4.36
C LEU A 65 1.34 6.81 5.36
N ALA A 66 0.52 6.89 6.41
CA ALA A 66 0.47 8.00 7.38
C ALA A 66 1.27 7.75 8.68
#